data_AF-A0A2C6WQ18-F1
#
_entry.id   AF-A0A2C6WQ18-F1
#
_cell.length_a   1.000
_cell.length_b   1.000
_cell.length_c   1.000
_cell.angle_alpha   90.00
_cell.angle_beta   90.00
_cell.angle_gamma   90.00
#
_symmetry.space_group_name_H-M   'P 1'
#
loop_
_entity.id
_entity.type
_entity.pdbx_description
1 polymer ?
#
loop_
_entity_poly.entity_id
_entity_poly.type
_entity_poly.pdbx_seq_one_letter_code
_entity_poly.pdbx_strand_id
1 'polypeptide(L)' 'KQYKMRSQTIERRFGDAKEQHGMRWTRYRGHDKVSMDTTLICAAMNLKKIAMWLVKAPVMV' A
#
# COMPACT_ATOMS: atom_id res chain seq x y z
N LYS A 1 6.30 -4.04 21.90
CA LYS A 1 4.91 -4.41 21.48
C LYS A 1 4.66 -4.17 19.98
N GLN A 2 4.98 -3.00 19.44
CA GLN A 2 4.73 -2.62 18.02
C GLN A 2 5.37 -3.56 16.98
N TYR A 3 6.61 -4.01 17.19
CA TYR A 3 7.29 -4.93 16.26
C TYR A 3 6.59 -6.28 16.11
N LYS A 4 5.88 -6.76 17.14
CA LYS A 4 5.14 -8.04 17.11
C LYS A 4 3.98 -8.03 16.11
N MET A 5 3.44 -6.85 15.79
CA MET A 5 2.31 -6.67 14.87
C MET A 5 2.74 -6.36 13.44
N ARG A 6 4.05 -6.33 13.16
CA ARG A 6 4.59 -6.01 11.84
C ARG A 6 4.07 -6.95 10.76
N SER A 7 4.02 -8.26 11.04
CA SER A 7 3.52 -9.27 10.10
C SER A 7 2.05 -9.05 9.71
N GLN A 8 1.23 -8.57 10.64
CA GLN A 8 -0.20 -8.39 10.43
C GLN A 8 -0.54 -7.06 9.75
N THR A 9 0.29 -6.04 10.00
CA THR A 9 0.03 -4.67 9.53
C THR A 9 0.85 -4.32 8.30
N ILE A 10 2.17 -4.44 8.38
CA ILE A 10 3.12 -4.01 7.34
C ILE A 10 3.19 -5.06 6.22
N GLU A 11 3.43 -6.33 6.55
CA GLU A 11 3.57 -7.38 5.52
C GLU A 11 2.27 -7.58 4.74
N ARG A 12 1.10 -7.45 5.40
CA ARG A 12 -0.19 -7.48 4.72
C ARG A 12 -0.33 -6.35 3.68
N ARG A 13 0.07 -5.12 4.04
CA ARG A 13 0.04 -3.98 3.10
C ARG A 13 0.98 -4.19 1.91
N PHE A 14 2.15 -4.77 2.13
CA PHE A 14 3.06 -5.11 1.03
C PHE A 14 2.50 -6.22 0.14
N GLY A 15 1.75 -7.17 0.71
CA GLY A 15 0.99 -8.16 -0.06
C GLY A 15 -0.05 -7.52 -0.98
N ASP A 16 -0.89 -6.64 -0.44
CA ASP A 16 -1.91 -5.91 -1.21
C ASP A 16 -1.27 -5.09 -2.34
N ALA A 17 -0.15 -4.41 -2.06
CA ALA A 17 0.58 -3.64 -3.05
C ALA A 17 1.08 -4.50 -4.23
N LYS A 18 1.54 -5.72 -3.94
CA LYS A 18 1.99 -6.66 -4.96
C LYS A 18 0.84 -7.23 -5.79
N GLU A 19 -0.22 -7.72 -5.14
CA GLU A 19 -1.34 -8.38 -5.84
C GLU A 19 -2.30 -7.40 -6.50
N GLN A 20 -2.75 -6.37 -5.77
CA GLN A 20 -3.83 -5.48 -6.23
C GLN A 20 -3.31 -4.29 -7.03
N HIS A 21 -2.08 -3.84 -6.74
CA HIS A 21 -1.50 -2.66 -7.40
C HIS A 21 -0.37 -3.01 -8.37
N GLY A 22 -0.12 -4.31 -8.59
CA GLY A 22 0.79 -4.80 -9.62
C GLY A 22 2.27 -4.51 -9.35
N MET A 23 2.66 -4.32 -8.09
CA MET A 23 4.06 -4.11 -7.70
C MET A 23 4.91 -5.39 -7.72
N ARG A 24 4.41 -6.51 -8.27
CA ARG A 24 5.25 -7.69 -8.54
C ARG A 24 6.34 -7.39 -9.59
N TRP A 25 6.06 -6.46 -10.50
CA TRP A 25 6.99 -6.04 -11.55
C TRP A 25 7.00 -4.53 -11.72
N THR A 26 8.15 -4.00 -12.09
CA THR A 26 8.29 -2.59 -12.47
C THR A 26 7.79 -2.39 -13.89
N ARG A 27 6.77 -1.54 -14.08
CA ARG A 27 6.22 -1.24 -15.42
C ARG A 27 7.08 -0.28 -16.22
N TYR A 28 7.85 0.57 -15.55
CA TYR A 28 8.71 1.57 -16.14
C TYR A 28 10.19 1.20 -16.02
N ARG A 29 11.01 1.81 -16.88
CA ARG A 29 12.47 1.69 -16.84
C ARG A 29 13.09 3.00 -16.35
N GLY A 30 14.11 2.89 -15.51
CA GLY A 30 14.79 4.02 -14.87
C GLY A 30 14.27 4.31 -13.47
N HIS A 31 15.18 4.67 -12.57
CA HIS A 31 14.91 4.83 -11.15
C HIS A 31 13.81 5.88 -10.88
N ASP A 32 13.88 7.03 -11.55
CA ASP A 32 12.97 8.15 -11.29
C ASP A 32 11.52 7.82 -11.66
N LYS A 33 11.31 7.13 -12.79
CA LYS A 33 9.97 6.74 -13.24
C LYS A 33 9.37 5.66 -12.34
N VAL A 34 10.18 4.69 -11.92
CA VAL A 34 9.74 3.63 -10.99
C VAL A 34 9.44 4.22 -9.61
N SER A 35 10.26 5.16 -9.15
CA SER A 35 10.07 5.86 -7.88
C SER A 35 8.77 6.68 -7.88
N MET A 36 8.49 7.41 -8.96
CA MET A 36 7.25 8.16 -9.13
C MET A 36 6.02 7.24 -9.07
N ASP A 37 6.02 6.15 -9.83
CA ASP A 37 4.92 5.16 -9.85
C ASP A 37 4.70 4.52 -8.46
N THR A 38 5.79 4.09 -7.82
CA THR A 38 5.77 3.49 -6.48
C THR A 38 5.21 4.47 -5.45
N THR A 39 5.66 5.72 -5.51
CA THR A 39 5.23 6.77 -4.58
C THR A 39 3.75 7.08 -4.74
N LEU A 40 3.25 7.15 -5.98
CA LEU A 40 1.84 7.38 -6.26
C LEU A 40 0.95 6.26 -5.72
N ILE A 41 1.34 5.00 -5.94
CA ILE A 41 0.62 3.83 -5.42
C ILE A 41 0.57 3.87 -3.88
N CYS A 42 1.72 4.09 -3.22
CA CYS A 42 1.79 4.19 -1.76
C CYS A 42 0.94 5.35 -1.22
N ALA A 43 0.95 6.50 -1.89
CA ALA A 43 0.13 7.65 -1.51
C ALA A 43 -1.37 7.31 -1.57
N ALA A 44 -1.82 6.69 -2.66
CA ALA A 44 -3.22 6.27 -2.81
C ALA A 44 -3.65 5.24 -1.76
N MET A 45 -2.80 4.26 -1.44
CA MET A 45 -3.06 3.28 -0.38
C MET A 45 -3.20 3.94 1.00
N ASN A 46 -2.37 4.94 1.29
CA ASN A 46 -2.45 5.71 2.53
C ASN A 46 -3.70 6.58 2.58
N LEU A 47 -4.09 7.21 1.47
CA LEU A 47 -5.35 7.96 1.38
C LEU A 47 -6.57 7.07 1.62
N LYS A 48 -6.61 5.87 1.02
CA LYS A 48 -7.66 4.86 1.30
C LYS A 48 -7.71 4.54 2.79
N LYS A 49 -6.55 4.37 3.44
CA LYS A 49 -6.46 4.10 4.88
C LYS A 49 -7.03 5.25 5.72
N ILE A 50 -6.69 6.50 5.40
CA ILE A 50 -7.22 7.68 6.09
C ILE A 50 -8.73 7.80 5.88
N ALA A 51 -9.21 7.62 4.65
CA ALA A 51 -10.64 7.65 4.35
C ALA A 51 -11.43 6.60 5.16
N MET A 52 -10.92 5.37 5.26
CA MET A 52 -11.53 4.32 6.11
C MET A 52 -11.51 4.65 7.61
N TRP A 53 -10.61 5.51 8.07
CA TRP A 53 -10.59 5.96 9.47
C TRP A 53 -11.59 7.09 9.73
N LEU A 54 -11.77 7.98 8.76
CA LEU A 54 -12.68 9.13 8.86
C LEU A 54 -14.15 8.72 8.68
N VAL A 55 -14.42 7.78 7.77
CA VAL A 55 -15.75 7.20 7.60
C VAL A 55 -15.93 6.15 8.69
N LYS A 56 -16.62 6.50 9.79
CA LYS A 56 -16.97 5.60 10.92
C LYS A 56 -17.36 4.19 10.38
N ALA A 57 -16.47 3.22 10.60
CA ALA A 57 -16.33 1.92 9.92
C ALA A 57 -17.56 0.96 9.94
N PRO A 58 -17.54 -0.24 9.28
CA PRO A 58 -16.52 -0.85 8.42
C PRO A 58 -17.07 -1.41 7.08
N VAL A 59 -16.27 -1.42 6.02
CA VAL A 59 -16.27 -2.57 5.10
C VAL A 59 -14.82 -2.89 4.75
N MET A 60 -14.26 -3.88 5.44
CA MET A 60 -13.19 -4.68 4.84
C MET A 60 -13.90 -5.62 3.86
N VAL A 61 -13.79 -5.31 2.56
CA VAL A 61 -13.81 -6.34 1.51
C VAL A 61 -12.37 -6.56 1.09
#